data_AF-A0A934M3W2-F1
#
_entry.id   AF-A0A934M3W2-F1
#
_cell.length_a   1.000
_cell.length_b   1.000
_cell.length_c   1.000
_cell.angle_alpha   90.00
_cell.angle_beta   90.00
_cell.angle_gamma   90.00
#
_symmetry.space_group_name_H-M   'P 1'
#
loop_
_entity.id
_entity.type
_entity.pdbx_description
1 polymer ?
#
loop_
_entity_poly.entity_id
_entity_poly.type
_entity_poly.pdbx_seq_one_letter_code
_entity_poly.pdbx_strand_id
1 'polypeptide(L)'
;LSYTPNAGYQGPDSFSYTISDGELTSSATVSLLIGEHIDVWYGDTQKFGAPGEAQTWVNILGDVFTENLASLHYSLNGGSERTLTVGPDNGRLAKAGDFNVDIAFAELDGSSLDDIVTIIARYGDGTTITTDVTIDYEEGAVWNQNYSIDWSTVTNIQDVVQVVDGKWALTGDGLRPEETGYDRFVIMGDDSWDFYEARVSVTTNDLSADFGLFGFGLWWTGHTDDPNPGLQPKTGFNPSDLLFYNGEWAGSPHFEIYRNIGDTNYTLESGVTYNFVIRAEQLNQFDRLYKMKVWEDGAAEPVDWLMAQPIEQDAPVTGAFGFVAHHYDITFHDVAITEIEGGDITKGTGGADMLAAVNTSAALPGVGEIDVFVGGEGPDIFMLGAGGTDYYDDGVGASAGLADYGYVWDFVSGQDQIQLGNEAADYVLTEDAVGLPAGTAIWRVGAVDEEDELIGVLNGAYGLSLVSDDFIFNDLLV
;
A
#
# COMPACT_ATOMS: atom_id res chain seq x y z
N LEU A 1 -38.03 16.22 -17.80
CA LEU A 1 -37.25 16.88 -18.87
C LEU A 1 -36.67 15.76 -19.74
N SER A 2 -36.63 15.91 -21.06
CA SER A 2 -35.96 14.95 -21.95
C SER A 2 -34.92 15.73 -22.74
N TYR A 3 -33.67 15.29 -22.71
CA TYR A 3 -32.61 15.81 -23.57
C TYR A 3 -32.46 14.89 -24.78
N THR A 4 -32.30 15.47 -25.96
CA THR A 4 -32.07 14.73 -27.21
C THR A 4 -31.09 15.57 -28.04
N PRO A 5 -29.86 15.08 -28.28
CA PRO A 5 -28.90 15.80 -29.10
C PRO A 5 -29.43 15.93 -30.53
N ASN A 6 -28.95 16.93 -31.26
CA ASN A 6 -29.26 17.04 -32.69
C ASN A 6 -28.85 15.74 -33.40
N ALA A 7 -29.70 15.24 -34.30
CA ALA A 7 -29.41 14.00 -35.01
C ALA A 7 -28.04 14.06 -35.70
N GLY A 8 -27.16 13.10 -35.38
CA GLY A 8 -25.80 13.02 -35.91
C GLY A 8 -24.77 13.93 -35.24
N TYR A 9 -25.15 14.66 -34.18
CA TYR A 9 -24.17 15.38 -33.36
C TYR A 9 -23.30 14.40 -32.58
N GLN A 10 -21.99 14.61 -32.62
CA GLN A 10 -21.00 13.92 -31.80
C GLN A 10 -20.10 15.00 -31.16
N GLY A 11 -19.69 14.80 -29.91
CA GLY A 11 -18.83 15.70 -29.17
C GLY A 11 -19.44 16.25 -27.87
N PRO A 12 -18.72 17.16 -27.19
CA PRO A 12 -19.13 17.70 -25.90
C PRO A 12 -20.37 18.61 -26.01
N ASP A 13 -21.43 18.30 -25.26
CA ASP A 13 -22.60 19.17 -25.09
C ASP A 13 -22.82 19.50 -23.61
N SER A 14 -23.67 20.47 -23.30
CA SER A 14 -24.02 20.79 -21.92
C SER A 14 -25.40 21.42 -21.80
N PHE A 15 -26.01 21.28 -20.63
CA PHE A 15 -27.20 22.02 -20.28
C PHE A 15 -27.14 22.48 -18.82
N SER A 16 -27.66 23.68 -18.54
CA SER A 16 -27.79 24.18 -17.17
C SER A 16 -29.20 23.99 -16.65
N TYR A 17 -29.31 23.70 -15.36
CA TYR A 17 -30.58 23.63 -14.65
C TYR A 17 -30.52 24.47 -13.38
N THR A 18 -31.70 24.88 -12.90
CA THR A 18 -31.87 25.62 -11.65
C THR A 18 -32.79 24.85 -10.73
N ILE A 19 -32.34 24.58 -9.51
CA ILE A 19 -33.12 24.00 -8.41
C ILE A 19 -33.54 25.12 -7.46
N SER A 20 -34.72 24.97 -6.85
CA SER A 20 -35.28 25.94 -5.89
C SER A 20 -36.06 25.25 -4.79
N ASP A 21 -35.95 25.74 -3.57
CA ASP A 21 -36.77 25.35 -2.42
C ASP A 21 -38.00 26.29 -2.22
N GLY A 22 -38.20 27.23 -3.14
CA GLY A 22 -39.24 28.25 -3.06
C GLY A 22 -38.79 29.59 -2.45
N GLU A 23 -37.61 29.65 -1.84
CA GLU A 23 -37.01 30.89 -1.31
C GLU A 23 -35.67 31.20 -1.99
N LEU A 24 -34.82 30.20 -2.16
CA LEU A 24 -33.51 30.27 -2.78
C LEU A 24 -33.48 29.47 -4.08
N THR A 25 -32.46 29.75 -4.90
CA THR A 25 -32.18 29.00 -6.13
C THR A 25 -30.70 28.69 -6.22
N SER A 26 -30.36 27.49 -6.70
CA SER A 26 -29.01 27.11 -7.10
C SER A 26 -29.01 26.65 -8.55
N SER A 27 -27.96 26.96 -9.30
CA SER A 27 -27.81 26.54 -10.70
C SER A 27 -26.60 25.64 -10.85
N ALA A 28 -26.73 24.61 -11.67
CA ALA A 28 -25.65 23.70 -12.02
C ALA A 28 -25.67 23.41 -13.52
N THR A 29 -24.52 23.00 -14.06
CA THR A 29 -24.36 22.61 -15.46
C THR A 29 -24.03 21.12 -15.51
N VAL A 30 -24.73 20.40 -16.38
CA VAL A 30 -24.42 19.04 -16.77
C VAL A 30 -23.64 19.09 -18.08
N SER A 31 -22.45 18.50 -18.09
CA SER A 31 -21.66 18.27 -19.30
C SER A 31 -21.89 16.83 -19.79
N LEU A 32 -21.90 16.63 -21.10
CA LEU A 32 -22.15 15.36 -21.76
C LEU A 32 -21.16 15.17 -22.90
N LEU A 33 -20.81 13.93 -23.22
CA LEU A 33 -20.10 13.58 -24.43
C LEU A 33 -21.02 12.71 -25.29
N ILE A 34 -21.39 13.22 -26.47
CA ILE A 34 -22.29 12.51 -27.39
C ILE A 34 -21.45 11.70 -28.38
N GLY A 35 -21.73 10.40 -28.47
CA GLY A 35 -21.11 9.50 -29.45
C GLY A 35 -20.12 8.52 -28.86
N GLU A 36 -19.34 7.91 -29.75
CA GLU A 36 -18.20 7.06 -29.39
C GLU A 36 -17.13 7.90 -28.69
N HIS A 37 -16.79 7.54 -27.46
CA HIS A 37 -15.80 8.25 -26.65
C HIS A 37 -15.08 7.32 -25.68
N ILE A 38 -13.95 7.81 -25.19
CA ILE A 38 -13.21 7.31 -24.02
C ILE A 38 -13.16 8.49 -23.05
N ASP A 39 -13.70 8.33 -21.85
CA ASP A 39 -13.59 9.29 -20.74
C ASP A 39 -12.55 8.78 -19.74
N VAL A 40 -11.58 9.62 -19.38
CA VAL A 40 -10.52 9.31 -18.43
C VAL A 40 -10.76 10.15 -17.18
N TRP A 41 -10.99 9.48 -16.05
CA TRP A 41 -11.64 10.11 -14.89
C TRP A 41 -10.81 11.19 -14.20
N TYR A 42 -9.48 11.10 -14.26
CA TYR A 42 -8.55 12.02 -13.60
C TYR A 42 -7.79 12.92 -14.59
N GLY A 43 -8.33 13.05 -15.80
CA GLY A 43 -7.79 13.91 -16.85
C GLY A 43 -6.66 13.26 -17.68
N ASP A 44 -6.21 14.03 -18.66
CA ASP A 44 -5.25 13.59 -19.69
C ASP A 44 -3.79 13.68 -19.22
N THR A 45 -3.53 14.23 -18.03
CA THR A 45 -2.22 14.23 -17.38
C THR A 45 -2.41 13.86 -15.93
N GLN A 46 -1.79 12.77 -15.50
CA GLN A 46 -2.00 12.16 -14.20
C GLN A 46 -0.67 11.95 -13.50
N LYS A 47 -0.65 12.22 -12.19
CA LYS A 47 0.55 12.10 -11.37
C LYS A 47 0.60 10.77 -10.65
N PHE A 48 1.78 10.17 -10.64
CA PHE A 48 2.08 8.95 -9.90
C PHE A 48 3.48 9.05 -9.30
N GLY A 49 3.76 8.25 -8.28
CA GLY A 49 5.08 8.22 -7.61
C GLY A 49 5.47 9.50 -6.88
N ALA A 50 4.60 10.51 -6.79
CA ALA A 50 4.80 11.71 -5.98
C ALA A 50 3.61 11.83 -5.01
N PRO A 51 3.79 11.63 -3.68
CA PRO A 51 5.05 11.67 -2.93
C PRO A 51 5.96 10.42 -2.95
N GLY A 52 5.53 9.30 -3.52
CA GLY A 52 6.30 8.05 -3.62
C GLY A 52 5.42 6.90 -4.14
N GLU A 53 6.00 5.72 -4.28
CA GLU A 53 5.36 4.53 -4.86
C GLU A 53 4.58 3.76 -3.80
N ALA A 54 3.25 3.88 -3.81
CA ALA A 54 2.40 3.25 -2.81
C ALA A 54 2.08 1.76 -3.10
N GLN A 55 2.32 1.31 -4.33
CA GLN A 55 2.03 -0.05 -4.81
C GLN A 55 2.78 -0.33 -6.12
N THR A 56 2.72 -1.58 -6.58
CA THR A 56 3.36 -2.01 -7.84
C THR A 56 2.84 -1.31 -9.10
N TRP A 57 1.56 -0.91 -9.15
CA TRP A 57 0.89 -0.47 -10.39
C TRP A 57 0.58 1.02 -10.39
N VAL A 58 0.72 1.64 -11.56
CA VAL A 58 -0.02 2.83 -11.97
C VAL A 58 -1.39 2.41 -12.52
N ASN A 59 -2.45 3.08 -12.08
CA ASN A 59 -3.83 2.83 -12.49
C ASN A 59 -4.37 4.01 -13.30
N ILE A 60 -4.73 3.79 -14.57
CA ILE A 60 -5.45 4.79 -15.37
C ILE A 60 -6.90 4.32 -15.52
N LEU A 61 -7.80 5.06 -14.87
CA LEU A 61 -9.21 4.72 -14.77
C LEU A 61 -10.07 5.56 -15.70
N GLY A 62 -11.12 4.95 -16.22
CA GLY A 62 -12.06 5.63 -17.10
C GLY A 62 -13.23 4.75 -17.51
N ASP A 63 -14.03 5.26 -18.43
CA ASP A 63 -15.06 4.50 -19.11
C ASP A 63 -15.06 4.73 -20.63
N VAL A 64 -15.54 3.74 -21.37
CA VAL A 64 -15.66 3.79 -22.83
C VAL A 64 -17.11 3.60 -23.25
N PHE A 65 -17.53 4.31 -24.29
CA PHE A 65 -18.83 4.09 -24.91
C PHE A 65 -18.95 2.65 -25.44
N THR A 66 -19.96 1.90 -24.98
CA THR A 66 -20.02 0.45 -25.16
C THR A 66 -20.87 -0.02 -26.34
N GLU A 67 -21.78 0.80 -26.86
CA GLU A 67 -22.63 0.39 -27.98
C GLU A 67 -21.77 0.15 -29.23
N ASN A 68 -21.86 -1.07 -29.79
CA ASN A 68 -21.06 -1.51 -30.94
C ASN A 68 -19.53 -1.55 -30.69
N LEU A 69 -19.08 -1.47 -29.43
CA LEU A 69 -17.65 -1.62 -29.10
C LEU A 69 -17.20 -3.05 -29.42
N ALA A 70 -16.18 -3.19 -30.26
CA ALA A 70 -15.61 -4.46 -30.66
C ALA A 70 -14.41 -4.87 -29.78
N SER A 71 -13.59 -3.91 -29.34
CA SER A 71 -12.46 -4.16 -28.45
C SER A 71 -11.91 -2.88 -27.83
N LEU A 72 -11.28 -3.00 -26.66
CA LEU A 72 -10.53 -1.95 -25.99
C LEU A 72 -9.09 -2.43 -25.73
N HIS A 73 -8.11 -1.56 -25.99
CA HIS A 73 -6.69 -1.83 -25.78
C HIS A 73 -5.99 -0.59 -25.22
N TYR A 74 -4.77 -0.75 -24.71
CA TYR A 74 -3.84 0.36 -24.49
C TYR A 74 -2.46 0.03 -25.05
N SER A 75 -1.64 1.05 -25.28
CA SER A 75 -0.19 0.91 -25.50
C SER A 75 0.57 1.92 -24.67
N LEU A 76 1.79 1.56 -24.25
CA LEU A 76 2.72 2.43 -23.53
C LEU A 76 3.81 2.91 -24.50
N ASN A 77 4.02 4.22 -24.62
CA ASN A 77 5.06 4.85 -25.44
C ASN A 77 5.09 4.39 -26.91
N GLY A 78 3.91 4.13 -27.49
CA GLY A 78 3.78 3.61 -28.86
C GLY A 78 4.25 2.16 -29.03
N GLY A 79 4.42 1.42 -27.93
CA GLY A 79 4.72 0.00 -27.90
C GLY A 79 3.56 -0.90 -28.34
N SER A 80 3.67 -2.19 -28.03
CA SER A 80 2.64 -3.18 -28.38
C SER A 80 1.31 -2.90 -27.67
N GLU A 81 0.21 -3.08 -28.40
CA GLU A 81 -1.13 -3.01 -27.81
C GLU A 81 -1.39 -4.18 -26.86
N ARG A 82 -2.00 -3.87 -25.72
CA ARG A 82 -2.40 -4.80 -24.67
C ARG A 82 -3.91 -4.69 -24.49
N THR A 83 -4.58 -5.85 -24.41
CA THR A 83 -6.04 -5.91 -24.30
C THR A 83 -6.52 -5.41 -22.93
N LEU A 84 -7.61 -4.64 -22.92
CA LEU A 84 -8.33 -4.27 -21.70
C LEU A 84 -9.66 -5.01 -21.62
N THR A 85 -10.05 -5.40 -20.41
CA THR A 85 -11.43 -5.78 -20.12
C THR A 85 -12.28 -4.52 -19.99
N VAL A 86 -13.54 -4.62 -20.39
CA VAL A 86 -14.53 -3.55 -20.25
C VAL A 86 -15.64 -4.04 -19.34
N GLY A 87 -15.97 -3.24 -18.32
CA GLY A 87 -16.98 -3.55 -17.33
C GLY A 87 -18.41 -3.63 -17.90
N PRO A 88 -19.37 -4.11 -17.07
CA PRO A 88 -19.15 -4.56 -15.70
C PRO A 88 -18.58 -6.00 -15.66
N ASP A 89 -17.69 -6.29 -14.71
CA ASP A 89 -17.04 -7.61 -14.58
C ASP A 89 -17.34 -8.35 -13.27
N ASN A 90 -18.26 -7.82 -12.44
CA ASN A 90 -18.51 -8.25 -11.05
C ASN A 90 -17.26 -8.19 -10.14
N GLY A 91 -16.27 -7.40 -10.52
CA GLY A 91 -15.06 -7.11 -9.79
C GLY A 91 -14.76 -5.61 -9.87
N ARG A 92 -13.49 -5.26 -10.10
CA ARG A 92 -13.01 -3.87 -10.08
C ARG A 92 -13.73 -2.95 -11.09
N LEU A 93 -14.34 -3.49 -12.14
CA LEU A 93 -15.07 -2.73 -13.16
C LEU A 93 -16.57 -2.80 -12.87
N ALA A 94 -17.10 -1.76 -12.20
CA ALA A 94 -18.43 -1.79 -11.62
C ALA A 94 -19.56 -1.54 -12.65
N LYS A 95 -19.30 -0.70 -13.66
CA LYS A 95 -20.30 -0.24 -14.63
C LYS A 95 -19.92 -0.59 -16.06
N ALA A 96 -20.92 -0.46 -16.95
CA ALA A 96 -20.73 -0.65 -18.37
C ALA A 96 -19.78 0.42 -18.93
N GLY A 97 -18.68 -0.03 -19.53
CA GLY A 97 -17.68 0.86 -20.10
C GLY A 97 -16.46 1.04 -19.21
N ASP A 98 -16.56 0.79 -17.91
CA ASP A 98 -15.45 0.95 -16.98
C ASP A 98 -14.22 0.16 -17.46
N PHE A 99 -13.06 0.79 -17.38
CA PHE A 99 -11.77 0.15 -17.56
C PHE A 99 -10.79 0.67 -16.50
N ASN A 100 -9.76 -0.14 -16.23
CA ASN A 100 -8.63 0.25 -15.41
C ASN A 100 -7.38 -0.34 -16.04
N VAL A 101 -6.43 0.52 -16.37
CA VAL A 101 -5.13 0.15 -16.95
C VAL A 101 -4.15 -0.03 -15.82
N ASP A 102 -3.67 -1.26 -15.59
CA ASP A 102 -2.59 -1.53 -14.65
C ASP A 102 -1.26 -1.64 -15.40
N ILE A 103 -0.34 -0.71 -15.14
CA ILE A 103 1.04 -0.66 -15.66
C ILE A 103 1.98 -0.71 -14.47
N ALA A 104 2.99 -1.60 -14.46
CA ALA A 104 3.92 -1.61 -13.34
C ALA A 104 4.83 -0.36 -13.39
N PHE A 105 5.18 0.21 -12.23
CA PHE A 105 6.16 1.31 -12.17
C PHE A 105 7.48 0.94 -12.87
N ALA A 106 7.92 -0.32 -12.75
CA ALA A 106 9.10 -0.84 -13.44
C ALA A 106 9.03 -0.84 -14.98
N GLU A 107 7.86 -0.60 -15.58
CA GLU A 107 7.71 -0.43 -17.04
C GLU A 107 7.84 1.03 -17.49
N LEU A 108 7.76 1.97 -16.55
CA LEU A 108 7.96 3.40 -16.76
C LEU A 108 9.46 3.69 -16.76
N ASP A 109 9.88 4.76 -17.45
CA ASP A 109 11.31 5.07 -17.54
C ASP A 109 11.85 5.90 -16.36
N GLY A 110 10.96 6.39 -15.50
CA GLY A 110 11.27 7.13 -14.27
C GLY A 110 11.94 8.48 -14.51
N SER A 111 12.06 8.91 -15.76
CA SER A 111 12.78 10.11 -16.16
C SER A 111 11.86 11.32 -16.23
N SER A 112 12.44 12.50 -16.40
CA SER A 112 11.68 13.74 -16.66
C SER A 112 10.93 13.75 -18.01
N LEU A 113 11.01 12.66 -18.80
CA LEU A 113 10.24 12.52 -20.02
C LEU A 113 8.98 11.72 -19.71
N ASP A 114 7.84 12.40 -19.80
CA ASP A 114 6.58 11.75 -19.48
C ASP A 114 6.28 10.52 -20.36
N ASP A 115 5.85 9.45 -19.71
CA ASP A 115 5.32 8.27 -20.37
C ASP A 115 3.91 8.56 -20.93
N ILE A 116 3.61 8.03 -22.10
CA ILE A 116 2.31 8.21 -22.76
C ILE A 116 1.58 6.88 -22.88
N VAL A 117 0.39 6.82 -22.30
CA VAL A 117 -0.54 5.70 -22.46
C VAL A 117 -1.60 6.08 -23.49
N THR A 118 -1.62 5.37 -24.62
CA THR A 118 -2.66 5.53 -25.65
C THR A 118 -3.73 4.46 -25.45
N ILE A 119 -4.94 4.87 -25.04
CA ILE A 119 -6.12 4.01 -24.97
C ILE A 119 -6.78 3.96 -26.35
N ILE A 120 -7.16 2.77 -26.82
CA ILE A 120 -7.60 2.51 -28.19
C ILE A 120 -8.91 1.72 -28.16
N ALA A 121 -10.01 2.35 -28.54
CA ALA A 121 -11.32 1.71 -28.69
C ALA A 121 -11.64 1.50 -30.17
N ARG A 122 -12.07 0.29 -30.51
CA ARG A 122 -12.47 -0.09 -31.88
C ARG A 122 -13.90 -0.55 -31.91
N TYR A 123 -14.68 -0.08 -32.88
CA TYR A 123 -16.10 -0.36 -33.02
C TYR A 123 -16.38 -1.28 -34.22
N GLY A 124 -17.53 -1.96 -34.18
CA GLY A 124 -17.94 -2.92 -35.20
C GLY A 124 -18.23 -2.33 -36.58
N ASP A 125 -18.36 -1.01 -36.68
CA ASP A 125 -18.50 -0.28 -37.95
C ASP A 125 -17.15 0.06 -38.60
N GLY A 126 -16.04 -0.25 -37.92
CA GLY A 126 -14.67 0.04 -38.34
C GLY A 126 -14.10 1.33 -37.75
N THR A 127 -14.87 2.08 -36.95
CA THR A 127 -14.36 3.29 -36.28
C THR A 127 -13.33 2.92 -35.22
N THR A 128 -12.29 3.76 -35.10
CA THR A 128 -11.27 3.66 -34.05
C THR A 128 -11.10 5.05 -33.44
N ILE A 129 -11.22 5.13 -32.13
CA ILE A 129 -10.95 6.34 -31.35
C ILE A 129 -9.79 6.06 -30.40
N THR A 130 -9.01 7.09 -30.13
CA THR A 130 -7.87 7.02 -29.22
C THR A 130 -7.85 8.22 -28.28
N THR A 131 -7.41 7.99 -27.05
CA THR A 131 -7.14 9.02 -26.05
C THR A 131 -5.75 8.78 -25.49
N ASP A 132 -4.92 9.83 -25.45
CA ASP A 132 -3.60 9.77 -24.85
C ASP A 132 -3.69 10.30 -23.41
N VAL A 133 -3.04 9.60 -22.48
CA VAL A 133 -2.87 10.02 -21.10
C VAL A 133 -1.37 10.12 -20.82
N THR A 134 -0.94 11.28 -20.37
CA THR A 134 0.42 11.56 -19.92
C THR A 134 0.55 11.13 -18.46
N ILE A 135 1.54 10.28 -18.16
CA ILE A 135 1.95 9.93 -16.80
C ILE A 135 3.08 10.89 -16.41
N ASP A 136 2.81 11.75 -15.43
CA ASP A 136 3.79 12.61 -14.76
C ASP A 136 4.38 11.82 -13.58
N TYR A 137 5.53 11.19 -13.80
CA TYR A 137 6.23 10.33 -12.85
C TYR A 137 7.74 10.53 -12.96
N GLU A 138 8.40 10.76 -11.83
CA GLU A 138 9.86 10.79 -11.69
C GLU A 138 10.25 9.83 -10.55
N GLU A 139 11.28 8.99 -10.77
CA GLU A 139 11.70 8.00 -9.78
C GLU A 139 12.34 8.64 -8.52
N GLY A 140 12.21 7.96 -7.38
CA GLY A 140 12.97 8.26 -6.16
C GLY A 140 12.33 9.22 -5.17
N ALA A 141 11.08 9.64 -5.38
CA ALA A 141 10.31 10.27 -4.32
C ALA A 141 9.83 9.20 -3.32
N VAL A 142 9.83 9.55 -2.04
CA VAL A 142 9.44 8.66 -0.93
C VAL A 142 8.50 9.41 0.00
N TRP A 143 7.45 8.73 0.46
CA TRP A 143 6.56 9.32 1.46
C TRP A 143 7.25 9.46 2.81
N ASN A 144 6.98 10.58 3.49
CA ASN A 144 7.36 10.71 4.90
C ASN A 144 6.55 9.71 5.73
N GLN A 145 7.21 8.80 6.47
CA GLN A 145 6.57 7.81 7.34
C GLN A 145 5.58 8.45 8.35
N ASN A 146 5.81 9.72 8.70
CA ASN A 146 4.82 10.56 9.37
C ASN A 146 4.09 11.43 8.35
N TYR A 147 2.86 11.05 8.03
CA TYR A 147 2.08 11.67 6.97
C TYR A 147 0.69 12.12 7.44
N SER A 148 0.17 13.21 6.89
CA SER A 148 -1.19 13.64 7.18
C SER A 148 -1.83 14.32 5.99
N ILE A 149 -3.13 14.10 5.81
CA ILE A 149 -3.96 14.79 4.82
C ILE A 149 -4.99 15.64 5.55
N ASP A 150 -4.95 16.95 5.27
CA ASP A 150 -6.05 17.87 5.54
C ASP A 150 -6.80 18.11 4.23
N TRP A 151 -7.93 17.43 4.05
CA TRP A 151 -8.67 17.43 2.78
C TRP A 151 -9.19 18.82 2.40
N SER A 152 -9.33 19.73 3.37
CA SER A 152 -9.77 21.10 3.10
C SER A 152 -8.73 21.95 2.36
N THR A 153 -7.48 21.49 2.35
CA THR A 153 -6.37 22.12 1.63
C THR A 153 -6.08 21.47 0.29
N VAL A 154 -6.61 20.29 0.03
CA VAL A 154 -6.35 19.48 -1.16
C VAL A 154 -7.14 20.04 -2.35
N THR A 155 -6.44 20.31 -3.45
CA THR A 155 -7.08 20.74 -4.71
C THR A 155 -7.06 19.66 -5.79
N ASN A 156 -6.12 18.72 -5.71
CA ASN A 156 -6.03 17.54 -6.56
C ASN A 156 -5.70 16.34 -5.68
N ILE A 157 -6.51 15.29 -5.77
CA ILE A 157 -6.32 14.08 -4.94
C ILE A 157 -5.01 13.36 -5.28
N GLN A 158 -4.55 13.44 -6.54
CA GLN A 158 -3.32 12.78 -6.99
C GLN A 158 -2.05 13.41 -6.39
N ASP A 159 -2.15 14.56 -5.72
CA ASP A 159 -1.01 15.15 -4.99
C ASP A 159 -0.83 14.52 -3.59
N VAL A 160 -1.82 13.77 -3.09
CA VAL A 160 -1.86 13.29 -1.69
C VAL A 160 -2.27 11.83 -1.52
N VAL A 161 -2.78 11.17 -2.56
CA VAL A 161 -3.10 9.75 -2.57
C VAL A 161 -2.89 9.19 -3.97
N GLN A 162 -2.67 7.89 -4.07
CA GLN A 162 -2.80 7.18 -5.33
C GLN A 162 -4.20 6.55 -5.42
N VAL A 163 -4.90 6.77 -6.53
CA VAL A 163 -6.18 6.12 -6.81
C VAL A 163 -5.94 4.76 -7.43
N VAL A 164 -6.49 3.72 -6.81
CA VAL A 164 -6.40 2.33 -7.30
C VAL A 164 -7.67 1.97 -8.07
N ASP A 165 -8.84 2.29 -7.52
CA ASP A 165 -10.15 1.96 -8.08
C ASP A 165 -11.20 3.03 -7.84
N GLY A 166 -12.07 3.21 -8.83
CA GLY A 166 -13.21 4.10 -8.78
C GLY A 166 -12.91 5.56 -9.04
N LYS A 167 -14.00 6.33 -9.23
CA LYS A 167 -13.96 7.78 -9.33
C LYS A 167 -14.25 8.40 -7.96
N TRP A 168 -13.35 9.26 -7.50
CA TRP A 168 -13.41 9.89 -6.18
C TRP A 168 -13.57 11.39 -6.28
N ALA A 169 -14.32 11.96 -5.34
CA ALA A 169 -14.61 13.38 -5.26
C ALA A 169 -14.18 13.96 -3.90
N LEU A 170 -13.60 15.16 -3.97
CA LEU A 170 -13.39 16.01 -2.79
C LEU A 170 -14.74 16.57 -2.35
N THR A 171 -15.09 16.37 -1.09
CA THR A 171 -16.32 16.90 -0.47
C THR A 171 -16.11 18.24 0.23
N GLY A 172 -14.85 18.68 0.34
CA GLY A 172 -14.42 19.91 1.01
C GLY A 172 -13.73 19.66 2.35
N ASP A 173 -14.12 18.60 3.07
CA ASP A 173 -13.52 18.16 4.34
C ASP A 173 -13.25 16.65 4.36
N GLY A 174 -13.26 16.03 3.19
CA GLY A 174 -13.05 14.60 3.04
C GLY A 174 -13.10 14.12 1.59
N LEU A 175 -12.85 12.84 1.43
CA LEU A 175 -12.85 12.10 0.18
C LEU A 175 -14.03 11.11 0.15
N ARG A 176 -14.78 11.07 -0.94
CA ARG A 176 -15.97 10.23 -1.10
C ARG A 176 -16.03 9.64 -2.51
N PRO A 177 -16.43 8.38 -2.71
CA PRO A 177 -16.67 7.87 -4.06
C PRO A 177 -17.75 8.71 -4.76
N GLU A 178 -17.50 9.13 -6.00
CA GLU A 178 -18.52 9.81 -6.80
C GLU A 178 -19.66 8.83 -7.15
N GLU A 179 -19.32 7.55 -7.26
CA GLU A 179 -20.26 6.48 -7.55
C GLU A 179 -19.96 5.25 -6.70
N THR A 180 -20.99 4.71 -6.03
CA THR A 180 -20.87 3.44 -5.32
C THR A 180 -20.76 2.26 -6.30
N GLY A 181 -20.15 1.18 -5.86
CA GLY A 181 -19.99 -0.03 -6.65
C GLY A 181 -18.99 -0.98 -6.02
N TYR A 182 -18.65 -2.03 -6.75
CA TYR A 182 -17.62 -2.98 -6.35
C TYR A 182 -16.27 -2.26 -6.29
N ASP A 183 -15.61 -2.31 -5.14
CA ASP A 183 -14.31 -1.74 -4.76
C ASP A 183 -14.01 -0.32 -5.28
N ARG A 184 -13.94 0.61 -4.35
CA ARG A 184 -13.43 1.97 -4.51
C ARG A 184 -12.25 2.04 -3.59
N PHE A 185 -11.06 2.29 -4.13
CA PHE A 185 -9.84 2.21 -3.36
C PHE A 185 -8.89 3.34 -3.69
N VAL A 186 -8.46 4.06 -2.64
CA VAL A 186 -7.29 4.94 -2.68
C VAL A 186 -6.28 4.50 -1.63
N ILE A 187 -5.01 4.73 -1.92
CA ILE A 187 -3.91 4.36 -1.03
C ILE A 187 -3.00 5.56 -0.78
N MET A 188 -2.30 5.49 0.34
CA MET A 188 -1.43 6.52 0.87
C MET A 188 -0.32 5.88 1.69
N GLY A 189 0.89 6.39 1.51
CA GLY A 189 2.10 5.80 2.04
C GLY A 189 2.93 5.16 0.96
N ASP A 190 4.06 4.63 1.38
CA ASP A 190 5.06 3.98 0.54
C ASP A 190 4.95 2.46 0.70
N ASP A 191 5.32 1.70 -0.32
CA ASP A 191 5.33 0.25 -0.22
C ASP A 191 6.41 -0.30 0.75
N SER A 192 7.34 0.57 1.16
CA SER A 192 8.34 0.33 2.21
C SER A 192 7.82 0.51 3.64
N TRP A 193 6.66 1.13 3.85
CA TRP A 193 6.15 1.37 5.20
C TRP A 193 5.86 0.08 5.96
N ASP A 194 6.35 0.00 7.19
CA ASP A 194 6.15 -1.11 8.11
C ASP A 194 5.16 -0.72 9.22
N PHE A 195 5.58 -0.18 10.35
CA PHE A 195 4.74 -0.06 11.51
C PHE A 195 4.17 1.35 11.62
N TYR A 196 2.84 1.44 11.71
CA TYR A 196 2.16 2.73 11.76
C TYR A 196 0.87 2.71 12.57
N GLU A 197 0.56 3.88 13.14
CA GLU A 197 -0.76 4.23 13.69
C GLU A 197 -1.45 5.21 12.73
N ALA A 198 -2.61 4.82 12.20
CA ALA A 198 -3.49 5.69 11.44
C ALA A 198 -4.65 6.18 12.32
N ARG A 199 -4.89 7.49 12.30
CA ARG A 199 -6.05 8.15 12.91
C ARG A 199 -6.89 8.77 11.81
N VAL A 200 -8.16 8.41 11.74
CA VAL A 200 -9.08 8.86 10.68
C VAL A 200 -10.49 9.01 11.21
N SER A 201 -11.21 10.03 10.74
CA SER A 201 -12.67 10.14 10.93
C SER A 201 -13.40 9.66 9.68
N VAL A 202 -14.50 8.94 9.85
CA VAL A 202 -15.30 8.39 8.75
C VAL A 202 -16.77 8.68 8.98
N THR A 203 -17.42 9.28 7.99
CA THR A 203 -18.88 9.44 7.97
C THR A 203 -19.51 8.33 7.14
N THR A 204 -20.37 7.55 7.78
CA THR A 204 -21.10 6.44 7.17
C THR A 204 -22.37 6.94 6.48
N ASN A 205 -22.27 7.63 5.35
CA ASN A 205 -23.43 8.28 4.72
C ASN A 205 -24.61 7.32 4.47
N ASP A 206 -24.33 6.14 3.91
CA ASP A 206 -25.33 5.09 3.69
C ASP A 206 -24.72 3.69 3.77
N LEU A 207 -25.19 2.89 4.73
CA LEU A 207 -24.84 1.49 4.96
C LEU A 207 -25.95 0.51 4.53
N SER A 208 -26.93 0.95 3.74
CA SER A 208 -28.10 0.13 3.38
C SER A 208 -27.93 -0.77 2.16
N ALA A 209 -26.79 -0.67 1.46
CA ALA A 209 -26.52 -1.49 0.28
C ALA A 209 -26.27 -2.96 0.65
N ASP A 210 -26.91 -3.88 -0.07
CA ASP A 210 -26.61 -5.31 0.01
C ASP A 210 -25.11 -5.53 -0.29
N PHE A 211 -24.47 -6.46 0.43
CA PHE A 211 -23.04 -6.78 0.28
C PHE A 211 -22.10 -5.60 0.49
N GLY A 212 -22.55 -4.51 1.11
CA GLY A 212 -21.69 -3.35 1.30
C GLY A 212 -20.61 -3.57 2.36
N LEU A 213 -19.44 -3.00 2.08
CA LEU A 213 -18.24 -3.01 2.92
C LEU A 213 -17.62 -1.62 2.90
N PHE A 214 -16.89 -1.28 3.96
CA PHE A 214 -15.88 -0.24 3.89
C PHE A 214 -14.78 -0.57 4.88
N GLY A 215 -13.61 0.02 4.72
CA GLY A 215 -12.52 -0.27 5.62
C GLY A 215 -11.19 0.28 5.17
N PHE A 216 -10.14 -0.43 5.58
CA PHE A 216 -8.77 0.04 5.48
C PHE A 216 -7.88 -1.03 4.87
N GLY A 217 -7.03 -0.59 3.93
CA GLY A 217 -5.87 -1.36 3.47
C GLY A 217 -4.73 -1.21 4.45
N LEU A 218 -4.14 -2.32 4.87
CA LEU A 218 -3.01 -2.41 5.79
C LEU A 218 -1.90 -3.21 5.11
N TRP A 219 -0.73 -2.61 4.95
CA TRP A 219 0.39 -3.16 4.16
C TRP A 219 0.01 -3.51 2.73
N TRP A 220 -0.78 -2.64 2.11
CA TRP A 220 -1.20 -2.85 0.74
C TRP A 220 -0.03 -2.59 -0.23
N THR A 221 0.23 -3.55 -1.12
CA THR A 221 1.27 -3.45 -2.16
C THR A 221 0.71 -3.46 -3.58
N GLY A 222 -0.62 -3.49 -3.71
CA GLY A 222 -1.31 -3.55 -5.00
C GLY A 222 -2.03 -4.86 -5.24
N HIS A 223 -2.82 -4.86 -6.32
CA HIS A 223 -3.39 -6.09 -6.84
C HIS A 223 -2.31 -7.03 -7.39
N THR A 224 -2.61 -8.31 -7.58
CA THR A 224 -1.65 -9.29 -8.11
C THR A 224 -2.23 -10.04 -9.31
N ASP A 225 -1.36 -10.76 -10.02
CA ASP A 225 -1.77 -11.66 -11.10
C ASP A 225 -2.40 -12.97 -10.60
N ASP A 226 -2.23 -13.34 -9.33
CA ASP A 226 -2.80 -14.57 -8.77
C ASP A 226 -4.16 -14.31 -8.11
N PRO A 227 -5.24 -15.06 -8.40
CA PRO A 227 -5.25 -16.37 -9.06
C PRO A 227 -5.49 -16.35 -10.57
N ASN A 228 -5.65 -15.17 -11.17
CA ASN A 228 -6.11 -15.00 -12.55
C ASN A 228 -5.07 -14.26 -13.43
N PRO A 229 -3.98 -14.94 -13.85
CA PRO A 229 -2.89 -14.28 -14.54
C PRO A 229 -3.33 -13.77 -15.91
N GLY A 230 -2.83 -12.59 -16.29
CA GLY A 230 -3.08 -12.00 -17.61
C GLY A 230 -4.42 -11.29 -17.75
N LEU A 231 -5.18 -11.10 -16.66
CA LEU A 231 -6.28 -10.15 -16.62
C LEU A 231 -5.78 -8.70 -16.57
N GLN A 232 -6.58 -7.81 -17.14
CA GLN A 232 -6.44 -6.36 -17.06
C GLN A 232 -7.85 -5.78 -16.83
N PRO A 233 -8.12 -5.19 -15.66
CA PRO A 233 -7.20 -4.98 -14.53
C PRO A 233 -6.77 -6.28 -13.81
N LYS A 234 -5.69 -6.21 -13.02
CA LYS A 234 -5.27 -7.24 -12.07
C LYS A 234 -6.37 -7.41 -11.01
N THR A 235 -6.60 -8.65 -10.57
CA THR A 235 -7.72 -8.99 -9.66
C THR A 235 -7.28 -9.70 -8.39
N GLY A 236 -6.04 -10.16 -8.34
CA GLY A 236 -5.45 -10.76 -7.15
C GLY A 236 -5.22 -9.74 -6.05
N PHE A 237 -5.11 -10.21 -4.81
CA PHE A 237 -4.66 -9.41 -3.67
C PHE A 237 -4.41 -10.36 -2.49
N ASN A 238 -3.69 -9.89 -1.47
CA ASN A 238 -3.51 -10.63 -0.23
C ASN A 238 -4.68 -10.34 0.74
N PRO A 239 -5.47 -11.35 1.14
CA PRO A 239 -6.60 -11.17 2.03
C PRO A 239 -6.29 -10.51 3.37
N SER A 240 -5.10 -10.78 3.92
CA SER A 240 -4.72 -10.29 5.25
C SER A 240 -4.40 -8.79 5.30
N ASP A 241 -4.41 -8.12 4.14
CA ASP A 241 -4.11 -6.70 4.03
C ASP A 241 -5.36 -5.83 4.11
N LEU A 242 -6.53 -6.42 4.42
CA LEU A 242 -7.80 -5.70 4.41
C LEU A 242 -8.60 -5.92 5.70
N LEU A 243 -8.91 -4.81 6.37
CA LEU A 243 -9.78 -4.73 7.55
C LEU A 243 -11.08 -4.03 7.14
N PHE A 244 -12.20 -4.75 7.13
CA PHE A 244 -13.50 -4.24 6.69
C PHE A 244 -14.54 -4.24 7.79
N TYR A 245 -15.46 -3.28 7.72
CA TYR A 245 -16.78 -3.35 8.31
C TYR A 245 -17.76 -3.95 7.32
N ASN A 246 -18.60 -4.88 7.76
CA ASN A 246 -19.71 -5.42 6.98
C ASN A 246 -20.98 -5.60 7.83
N GLY A 247 -22.13 -5.33 7.22
CA GLY A 247 -23.43 -5.36 7.92
C GLY A 247 -24.18 -6.70 7.86
N GLU A 248 -23.86 -7.57 6.89
CA GLU A 248 -24.82 -8.62 6.46
C GLU A 248 -24.24 -10.02 6.26
N TRP A 249 -22.92 -10.19 6.09
CA TRP A 249 -22.37 -11.48 5.66
C TRP A 249 -22.40 -12.58 6.75
N ALA A 250 -22.42 -12.21 8.04
CA ALA A 250 -22.37 -13.16 9.16
C ALA A 250 -23.55 -13.05 10.16
N GLY A 251 -24.61 -12.32 9.83
CA GLY A 251 -25.83 -12.22 10.67
C GLY A 251 -25.75 -11.22 11.83
N SER A 252 -24.65 -10.49 11.99
CA SER A 252 -24.54 -9.29 12.83
C SER A 252 -23.51 -8.34 12.23
N PRO A 253 -23.71 -7.01 12.29
CA PRO A 253 -22.70 -6.06 11.85
C PRO A 253 -21.41 -6.20 12.67
N HIS A 254 -20.26 -6.22 11.99
CA HIS A 254 -18.96 -6.47 12.61
C HIS A 254 -17.84 -5.88 11.78
N PHE A 255 -16.66 -5.76 12.41
CA PHE A 255 -15.40 -5.62 11.70
C PHE A 255 -14.75 -6.98 11.54
N GLU A 256 -14.15 -7.26 10.39
CA GLU A 256 -13.37 -8.45 10.12
C GLU A 256 -12.10 -8.12 9.34
N ILE A 257 -11.07 -8.92 9.56
CA ILE A 257 -9.95 -9.03 8.62
C ILE A 257 -10.37 -10.07 7.58
N TYR A 258 -10.25 -9.71 6.30
CA TYR A 258 -10.87 -10.45 5.20
C TYR A 258 -10.52 -11.95 5.21
N ARG A 259 -11.51 -12.78 4.80
CA ARG A 259 -11.60 -14.23 5.06
C ARG A 259 -11.80 -14.63 6.52
N ASN A 260 -12.29 -13.70 7.34
CA ASN A 260 -12.59 -13.91 8.75
C ASN A 260 -11.38 -14.49 9.51
N ILE A 261 -10.21 -13.90 9.29
CA ILE A 261 -8.98 -14.23 10.02
C ILE A 261 -9.13 -13.77 11.49
N GLY A 262 -9.90 -12.71 11.72
CA GLY A 262 -10.46 -12.34 13.02
C GLY A 262 -11.57 -11.31 12.87
N ASP A 263 -12.57 -11.37 13.76
CA ASP A 263 -13.74 -10.51 13.74
C ASP A 263 -14.12 -9.95 15.13
N THR A 264 -14.88 -8.86 15.14
CA THR A 264 -15.48 -8.30 16.35
C THR A 264 -16.80 -7.59 16.03
N ASN A 265 -17.86 -7.94 16.76
CA ASN A 265 -19.17 -7.33 16.56
C ASN A 265 -19.15 -5.85 16.93
N TYR A 266 -19.66 -5.01 16.04
CA TYR A 266 -19.82 -3.59 16.27
C TYR A 266 -20.92 -3.07 15.35
N THR A 267 -21.75 -2.16 15.83
CA THR A 267 -22.84 -1.60 15.03
C THR A 267 -22.57 -0.13 14.73
N LEU A 268 -22.50 0.20 13.45
CA LEU A 268 -22.48 1.56 12.96
C LEU A 268 -23.88 1.95 12.48
N GLU A 269 -24.18 3.24 12.58
CA GLU A 269 -25.42 3.85 12.09
C GLU A 269 -25.14 4.70 10.85
N SER A 270 -26.05 4.70 9.87
CA SER A 270 -25.95 5.60 8.72
C SER A 270 -26.11 7.07 9.15
N GLY A 271 -25.36 7.98 8.52
CA GLY A 271 -25.37 9.41 8.76
C GLY A 271 -24.60 9.86 10.01
N VAL A 272 -23.80 8.98 10.60
CA VAL A 272 -23.01 9.28 11.81
C VAL A 272 -21.51 9.28 11.48
N THR A 273 -20.75 10.15 12.12
CA THR A 273 -19.30 10.21 12.01
C THR A 273 -18.67 9.42 13.15
N TYR A 274 -17.66 8.60 12.84
CA TYR A 274 -16.89 7.82 13.79
C TYR A 274 -15.41 8.10 13.65
N ASN A 275 -14.71 8.17 14.77
CA ASN A 275 -13.26 8.23 14.82
C ASN A 275 -12.69 6.82 14.91
N PHE A 276 -11.56 6.61 14.24
CA PHE A 276 -10.81 5.36 14.22
C PHE A 276 -9.36 5.60 14.63
N VAL A 277 -8.81 4.64 15.39
CA VAL A 277 -7.37 4.46 15.55
C VAL A 277 -7.07 3.05 15.08
N ILE A 278 -6.19 2.91 14.10
CA ILE A 278 -5.78 1.63 13.54
C ILE A 278 -4.27 1.54 13.68
N ARG A 279 -3.76 0.42 14.20
CA ARG A 279 -2.33 0.12 14.25
C ARG A 279 -2.03 -1.14 13.48
N ALA A 280 -1.02 -1.05 12.63
CA ALA A 280 -0.29 -2.19 12.09
C ALA A 280 1.08 -2.19 12.78
N GLU A 281 1.32 -3.16 13.67
CA GLU A 281 2.57 -3.27 14.43
C GLU A 281 3.10 -4.71 14.39
N GLN A 282 4.37 -4.89 14.74
CA GLN A 282 5.01 -6.19 14.79
C GLN A 282 4.60 -6.97 16.05
N LEU A 283 4.29 -8.26 15.90
CA LEU A 283 4.09 -9.16 17.04
C LEU A 283 5.36 -9.94 17.39
N ASN A 284 6.07 -10.40 16.36
CA ASN A 284 7.36 -11.08 16.41
C ASN A 284 8.05 -10.92 15.06
N GLN A 285 9.14 -11.65 14.80
CA GLN A 285 10.00 -11.48 13.62
C GLN A 285 9.26 -11.52 12.27
N PHE A 286 8.08 -12.14 12.18
CA PHE A 286 7.29 -12.20 10.95
C PHE A 286 5.78 -11.95 11.18
N ASP A 287 5.23 -12.31 12.34
CA ASP A 287 3.82 -12.13 12.61
C ASP A 287 3.47 -10.67 12.92
N ARG A 288 2.24 -10.32 12.55
CA ARG A 288 1.69 -8.97 12.69
C ARG A 288 0.69 -8.90 13.83
N LEU A 289 0.45 -7.70 14.32
CA LEU A 289 -0.65 -7.39 15.23
C LEU A 289 -1.45 -6.19 14.70
N TYR A 290 -2.71 -6.44 14.33
CA TYR A 290 -3.65 -5.37 14.00
C TYR A 290 -4.47 -4.99 15.21
N LYS A 291 -4.51 -3.68 15.50
CA LYS A 291 -5.33 -3.15 16.59
C LYS A 291 -6.21 -2.04 16.09
N MET A 292 -7.45 -2.02 16.56
CA MET A 292 -8.40 -0.99 16.18
C MET A 292 -9.23 -0.50 17.37
N LYS A 293 -9.42 0.81 17.43
CA LYS A 293 -10.46 1.48 18.21
C LYS A 293 -11.42 2.18 17.26
N VAL A 294 -12.67 2.27 17.70
CA VAL A 294 -13.71 3.05 17.02
C VAL A 294 -14.63 3.67 18.07
N TRP A 295 -15.06 4.91 17.85
CA TRP A 295 -16.05 5.59 18.69
C TRP A 295 -16.77 6.68 17.89
N GLU A 296 -18.01 6.99 18.26
CA GLU A 296 -18.79 8.07 17.66
C GLU A 296 -18.10 9.42 17.88
N ASP A 297 -18.15 10.31 16.88
CA ASP A 297 -17.59 11.65 17.01
C ASP A 297 -18.23 12.45 18.17
N GLY A 298 -17.41 13.22 18.87
CA GLY A 298 -17.79 13.90 20.11
C GLY A 298 -17.84 13.02 21.37
N ALA A 299 -17.75 11.68 21.25
CA ALA A 299 -17.51 10.80 22.40
C ALA A 299 -16.02 10.76 22.78
N ALA A 300 -15.71 10.29 24.00
CA ALA A 300 -14.33 10.13 24.44
C ALA A 300 -13.68 8.88 23.81
N GLU A 301 -12.41 8.99 23.39
CA GLU A 301 -11.64 7.85 22.90
C GLU A 301 -11.63 6.71 23.95
N PRO A 302 -11.99 5.47 23.56
CA PRO A 302 -11.91 4.31 24.44
C PRO A 302 -10.47 4.03 24.91
N VAL A 303 -10.34 3.59 26.17
CA VAL A 303 -9.04 3.14 26.70
C VAL A 303 -8.66 1.79 26.08
N ASP A 304 -9.61 0.85 26.06
CA ASP A 304 -9.40 -0.50 25.56
C ASP A 304 -9.51 -0.56 24.02
N TRP A 305 -8.75 -1.47 23.43
CA TRP A 305 -8.85 -1.81 22.01
C TRP A 305 -10.12 -2.62 21.75
N LEU A 306 -10.87 -2.28 20.70
CA LEU A 306 -12.01 -3.09 20.26
C LEU A 306 -11.53 -4.40 19.62
N MET A 307 -10.43 -4.31 18.86
CA MET A 307 -9.77 -5.42 18.19
C MET A 307 -8.27 -5.36 18.48
N ALA A 308 -7.68 -6.53 18.74
CA ALA A 308 -6.24 -6.76 18.83
C ALA A 308 -5.98 -8.19 18.30
N GLN A 309 -5.75 -8.29 16.99
CA GLN A 309 -5.76 -9.55 16.27
C GLN A 309 -4.36 -9.88 15.70
N PRO A 310 -3.72 -10.95 16.18
CA PRO A 310 -2.55 -11.52 15.55
C PRO A 310 -2.86 -12.02 14.14
N ILE A 311 -1.95 -11.77 13.22
CA ILE A 311 -1.98 -12.32 11.86
C ILE A 311 -0.69 -13.10 11.65
N GLU A 312 -0.85 -14.42 11.55
CA GLU A 312 0.24 -15.32 11.19
C GLU A 312 0.68 -15.01 9.76
N GLN A 313 1.99 -14.86 9.55
CA GLN A 313 2.55 -14.62 8.24
C GLN A 313 3.65 -15.62 7.91
N ASP A 314 3.73 -15.95 6.62
CA ASP A 314 4.79 -16.81 6.10
C ASP A 314 6.04 -16.00 5.70
N ALA A 315 5.97 -14.66 5.68
CA ALA A 315 7.09 -13.77 5.34
C ALA A 315 6.91 -12.34 5.90
N PRO A 316 8.01 -11.58 6.10
CA PRO A 316 7.95 -10.16 6.47
C PRO A 316 7.30 -9.30 5.37
N VAL A 317 6.65 -8.23 5.79
CA VAL A 317 5.83 -7.39 4.91
C VAL A 317 5.92 -5.91 5.22
N THR A 318 5.63 -5.13 4.21
CA THR A 318 5.61 -3.68 4.21
C THR A 318 4.51 -3.30 3.21
N GLY A 319 4.04 -2.06 3.25
CA GLY A 319 3.04 -1.57 2.32
C GLY A 319 2.29 -0.35 2.82
N ALA A 320 1.65 0.31 1.86
CA ALA A 320 0.87 1.49 2.09
C ALA A 320 -0.38 1.22 2.95
N PHE A 321 -0.93 2.31 3.49
CA PHE A 321 -2.25 2.35 4.08
C PHE A 321 -3.30 2.73 3.02
N GLY A 322 -4.57 2.40 3.19
CA GLY A 322 -5.57 2.89 2.25
C GLY A 322 -7.01 2.87 2.71
N PHE A 323 -7.87 3.50 1.93
CA PHE A 323 -9.30 3.61 2.17
C PHE A 323 -10.09 2.82 1.14
N VAL A 324 -10.95 1.94 1.62
CA VAL A 324 -11.79 1.11 0.76
C VAL A 324 -13.27 1.38 1.04
N ALA A 325 -14.05 1.57 -0.01
CA ALA A 325 -15.50 1.52 0.05
C ALA A 325 -16.04 0.57 -1.03
N HIS A 326 -17.00 -0.26 -0.68
CA HIS A 326 -17.60 -1.26 -1.56
C HIS A 326 -19.11 -1.21 -1.38
N HIS A 327 -19.85 -0.77 -2.39
CA HIS A 327 -21.29 -0.51 -2.39
C HIS A 327 -21.84 0.48 -1.35
N TYR A 328 -21.22 0.61 -0.17
CA TYR A 328 -21.52 1.64 0.81
C TYR A 328 -21.07 3.02 0.35
N ASP A 329 -21.79 4.01 0.87
CA ASP A 329 -21.52 5.42 0.62
C ASP A 329 -20.82 6.00 1.85
N ILE A 330 -19.54 6.31 1.71
CA ILE A 330 -18.63 6.60 2.81
C ILE A 330 -17.83 7.85 2.49
N THR A 331 -17.69 8.74 3.47
CA THR A 331 -16.76 9.87 3.42
C THR A 331 -15.63 9.64 4.40
N PHE A 332 -14.40 9.59 3.89
CA PHE A 332 -13.18 9.56 4.70
C PHE A 332 -12.70 10.99 4.91
N HIS A 333 -12.60 11.41 6.16
CA HIS A 333 -12.12 12.75 6.53
C HIS A 333 -10.60 12.74 6.71
N ASP A 334 -10.09 13.79 7.33
CA ASP A 334 -8.66 13.97 7.58
C ASP A 334 -8.05 12.72 8.22
N VAL A 335 -6.81 12.46 7.81
CA VAL A 335 -6.04 11.31 8.26
C VAL A 335 -4.67 11.76 8.74
N ALA A 336 -4.23 11.17 9.84
CA ALA A 336 -2.87 11.29 10.34
C ALA A 336 -2.30 9.89 10.53
N ILE A 337 -1.19 9.62 9.85
CA ILE A 337 -0.41 8.40 9.94
C ILE A 337 0.90 8.76 10.64
N THR A 338 1.22 8.01 11.68
CA THR A 338 2.44 8.20 12.46
C THR A 338 3.19 6.88 12.48
N GLU A 339 4.47 6.96 12.19
CA GLU A 339 5.40 5.87 12.32
C GLU A 339 5.39 5.34 13.76
N ILE A 340 5.42 4.02 13.92
CA ILE A 340 5.67 3.39 15.21
C ILE A 340 7.17 3.10 15.25
N GLU A 341 7.93 4.07 15.75
CA GLU A 341 9.39 3.95 15.92
C GLU A 341 9.75 2.68 16.74
N GLY A 342 10.83 2.01 16.35
CA GLY A 342 11.29 0.77 16.94
C GLY A 342 11.96 -0.10 15.90
N GLY A 343 11.70 -1.41 15.95
CA GLY A 343 12.19 -2.32 14.92
C GLY A 343 11.65 -1.97 13.53
N ASP A 344 12.43 -2.22 12.49
CA ASP A 344 12.14 -1.89 11.10
C ASP A 344 12.08 -3.14 10.21
N ILE A 345 11.32 -3.11 9.11
CA ILE A 345 11.38 -4.13 8.04
C ILE A 345 11.99 -3.50 6.78
N THR A 346 13.24 -3.83 6.49
CA THR A 346 13.94 -3.36 5.28
C THR A 346 13.91 -4.43 4.18
N LYS A 347 13.51 -4.04 2.97
CA LYS A 347 13.47 -4.91 1.79
C LYS A 347 14.40 -4.43 0.69
N GLY A 348 15.20 -5.34 0.15
CA GLY A 348 15.97 -5.15 -1.08
C GLY A 348 15.11 -5.30 -2.34
N THR A 349 15.77 -5.10 -3.47
CA THR A 349 15.20 -5.21 -4.81
C THR A 349 15.42 -6.63 -5.36
N GLY A 350 15.28 -6.84 -6.67
CA GLY A 350 15.78 -8.05 -7.33
C GLY A 350 17.25 -7.96 -7.75
N GLY A 351 17.96 -6.93 -7.25
CA GLY A 351 19.28 -6.50 -7.66
C GLY A 351 20.37 -6.91 -6.70
N ALA A 352 21.37 -6.06 -6.55
CA ALA A 352 22.38 -6.23 -5.50
C ALA A 352 22.19 -5.06 -4.54
N ASP A 353 21.78 -5.36 -3.32
CA ASP A 353 21.38 -4.33 -2.37
C ASP A 353 22.31 -4.27 -1.15
N MET A 354 22.35 -3.09 -0.55
CA MET A 354 23.02 -2.87 0.74
C MET A 354 21.98 -2.39 1.74
N LEU A 355 21.68 -3.23 2.72
CA LEU A 355 20.55 -3.02 3.63
C LEU A 355 21.05 -2.71 5.04
N ALA A 356 20.60 -1.58 5.58
CA ALA A 356 20.78 -1.19 6.97
C ALA A 356 19.41 -0.75 7.52
N ALA A 357 18.97 -1.38 8.61
CA ALA A 357 17.69 -1.12 9.25
C ALA A 357 17.81 -0.25 10.50
N VAL A 358 19.01 0.26 10.79
CA VAL A 358 19.27 1.09 11.97
C VAL A 358 19.64 2.51 11.56
N ASN A 359 19.40 3.47 12.46
CA ASN A 359 20.03 4.78 12.34
C ASN A 359 21.54 4.68 12.58
N THR A 360 22.31 4.50 11.49
CA THR A 360 23.77 4.36 11.53
C THR A 360 24.52 5.57 12.09
N SER A 361 23.85 6.72 12.25
CA SER A 361 24.42 7.91 12.88
C SER A 361 24.19 7.99 14.40
N ALA A 362 23.38 7.08 14.95
CA ALA A 362 23.13 6.97 16.38
C ALA A 362 24.39 6.51 17.14
N ALA A 363 24.44 6.81 18.44
CA ALA A 363 25.56 6.40 19.29
C ALA A 363 25.60 4.88 19.55
N LEU A 364 24.42 4.25 19.59
CA LEU A 364 24.21 2.80 19.69
C LEU A 364 23.12 2.46 18.65
N PRO A 365 23.47 2.24 17.37
CA PRO A 365 22.50 1.90 16.34
C PRO A 365 21.82 0.56 16.65
N GLY A 366 20.49 0.44 16.51
CA GLY A 366 19.78 -0.82 16.76
C GLY A 366 19.40 -1.08 18.21
N VAL A 367 19.73 -0.18 19.16
CA VAL A 367 19.50 -0.47 20.59
C VAL A 367 18.01 -0.52 20.91
N GLY A 368 17.55 -1.65 21.43
CA GLY A 368 16.13 -1.92 21.67
C GLY A 368 15.28 -2.17 20.42
N GLU A 369 15.90 -2.41 19.26
CA GLU A 369 15.25 -2.63 17.97
C GLU A 369 15.44 -4.09 17.52
N ILE A 370 14.35 -4.77 17.12
CA ILE A 370 14.44 -6.04 16.38
C ILE A 370 14.06 -5.74 14.95
N ASP A 371 15.07 -5.63 14.10
CA ASP A 371 14.88 -5.31 12.69
C ASP A 371 14.84 -6.57 11.85
N VAL A 372 14.14 -6.51 10.73
CA VAL A 372 14.00 -7.61 9.79
C VAL A 372 14.53 -7.17 8.43
N PHE A 373 15.47 -7.94 7.90
CA PHE A 373 16.01 -7.74 6.57
C PHE A 373 15.46 -8.80 5.62
N VAL A 374 15.04 -8.36 4.43
CA VAL A 374 14.67 -9.22 3.31
C VAL A 374 15.50 -8.79 2.09
N GLY A 375 16.42 -9.62 1.64
CA GLY A 375 17.31 -9.32 0.51
C GLY A 375 16.57 -9.34 -0.83
N GLY A 376 15.73 -10.35 -1.05
CA GLY A 376 15.04 -10.56 -2.31
C GLY A 376 15.83 -11.49 -3.26
N GLU A 377 15.88 -11.14 -4.54
CA GLU A 377 16.70 -11.87 -5.51
C GLU A 377 18.04 -11.16 -5.72
N GLY A 378 19.11 -11.91 -5.97
CA GLY A 378 20.43 -11.33 -6.24
C GLY A 378 21.33 -11.24 -5.00
N PRO A 379 22.57 -10.76 -5.15
CA PRO A 379 23.54 -10.76 -4.06
C PRO A 379 23.41 -9.53 -3.16
N ASP A 380 23.10 -9.75 -1.89
CA ASP A 380 22.83 -8.67 -0.93
C ASP A 380 23.88 -8.56 0.17
N ILE A 381 24.00 -7.35 0.75
CA ILE A 381 24.80 -7.09 1.94
C ILE A 381 23.88 -6.63 3.06
N PHE A 382 23.79 -7.45 4.11
CA PHE A 382 23.03 -7.14 5.33
C PHE A 382 23.96 -6.53 6.38
N MET A 383 23.73 -5.27 6.75
CA MET A 383 24.59 -4.52 7.65
C MET A 383 24.18 -4.72 9.11
N LEU A 384 24.96 -5.50 9.86
CA LEU A 384 24.86 -5.63 11.32
C LEU A 384 26.01 -4.91 12.06
N GLY A 385 26.85 -4.20 11.32
CA GLY A 385 27.88 -3.32 11.85
C GLY A 385 28.75 -2.73 10.74
N ALA A 386 29.44 -1.63 11.03
CA ALA A 386 30.38 -0.99 10.10
C ALA A 386 31.44 -0.16 10.83
N GLY A 387 32.64 -0.06 10.25
CA GLY A 387 33.69 0.86 10.71
C GLY A 387 34.05 0.77 12.20
N GLY A 388 34.11 -0.45 12.76
CA GLY A 388 34.41 -0.71 14.17
C GLY A 388 33.19 -0.65 15.11
N THR A 389 32.00 -0.37 14.59
CA THR A 389 30.75 -0.28 15.36
C THR A 389 29.91 -1.51 15.08
N ASP A 390 29.53 -2.25 16.13
CA ASP A 390 28.49 -3.27 16.04
C ASP A 390 27.14 -2.62 16.26
N TYR A 391 26.18 -2.94 15.39
CA TYR A 391 24.80 -2.54 15.58
C TYR A 391 24.14 -3.52 16.56
N TYR A 392 23.07 -3.07 17.20
CA TYR A 392 22.30 -3.78 18.23
C TYR A 392 23.04 -4.03 19.57
N ASP A 393 24.32 -3.69 19.68
CA ASP A 393 25.07 -3.79 20.94
C ASP A 393 24.66 -2.66 21.91
N ASP A 394 23.92 -3.02 22.97
CA ASP A 394 23.46 -2.08 24.00
C ASP A 394 24.55 -1.67 25.01
N GLY A 395 25.72 -2.32 24.95
CA GLY A 395 26.85 -2.12 25.86
C GLY A 395 26.64 -2.66 27.27
N VAL A 396 25.61 -3.48 27.51
CA VAL A 396 25.25 -4.07 28.80
C VAL A 396 25.73 -5.52 28.85
N GLY A 397 26.99 -5.75 29.26
CA GLY A 397 27.58 -7.09 29.36
C GLY A 397 26.94 -8.07 30.36
N ALA A 398 25.83 -7.71 31.01
CA ALA A 398 25.00 -8.61 31.82
C ALA A 398 23.75 -9.13 31.06
N SER A 399 23.51 -8.60 29.86
CA SER A 399 22.49 -9.01 28.89
C SER A 399 23.15 -9.81 27.78
N ALA A 400 22.36 -10.56 27.02
CA ALA A 400 22.81 -11.29 25.84
C ALA A 400 22.11 -10.79 24.57
N GLY A 401 21.66 -9.52 24.54
CA GLY A 401 21.01 -8.90 23.37
C GLY A 401 19.71 -9.55 22.88
N LEU A 402 18.97 -10.30 23.71
CA LEU A 402 17.77 -11.00 23.21
C LEU A 402 16.56 -10.08 22.92
N ALA A 403 16.70 -8.78 23.17
CA ALA A 403 15.65 -7.79 22.96
C ALA A 403 15.92 -6.90 21.74
N ASP A 404 17.10 -7.01 21.13
CA ASP A 404 17.59 -6.15 20.06
C ASP A 404 18.61 -6.87 19.20
N TYR A 405 18.27 -7.10 17.92
CA TYR A 405 19.14 -7.76 16.96
C TYR A 405 18.56 -7.66 15.55
N GLY A 406 19.42 -7.75 14.53
CA GLY A 406 18.99 -7.85 13.14
C GLY A 406 18.61 -9.28 12.74
N TYR A 407 17.42 -9.49 12.23
CA TYR A 407 16.93 -10.77 11.71
C TYR A 407 16.97 -10.80 10.19
N VAL A 408 17.84 -11.62 9.61
CA VAL A 408 17.95 -11.76 8.16
C VAL A 408 17.07 -12.92 7.69
N TRP A 409 16.03 -12.60 6.93
CA TRP A 409 14.95 -13.52 6.58
C TRP A 409 15.33 -14.57 5.53
N ASP A 410 16.12 -14.20 4.53
CA ASP A 410 16.30 -14.98 3.29
C ASP A 410 17.78 -15.13 2.89
N PHE A 411 18.70 -15.07 3.84
CA PHE A 411 20.14 -15.20 3.59
C PHE A 411 20.53 -16.46 2.78
N VAL A 412 21.21 -16.25 1.66
CA VAL A 412 21.74 -17.30 0.78
C VAL A 412 23.28 -17.29 0.79
N SER A 413 23.88 -18.28 1.46
CA SER A 413 25.34 -18.44 1.49
C SER A 413 25.95 -18.61 0.10
N GLY A 414 27.07 -17.91 -0.13
CA GLY A 414 27.78 -17.81 -1.40
C GLY A 414 27.15 -16.87 -2.42
N GLN A 415 26.05 -16.21 -2.07
CA GLN A 415 25.40 -15.15 -2.86
C GLN A 415 25.36 -13.86 -2.04
N ASP A 416 24.89 -13.95 -0.80
CA ASP A 416 24.73 -12.81 0.09
C ASP A 416 25.87 -12.72 1.11
N GLN A 417 26.00 -11.56 1.74
CA GLN A 417 27.04 -11.27 2.71
C GLN A 417 26.47 -10.57 3.95
N ILE A 418 27.03 -10.89 5.10
CA ILE A 418 26.78 -10.16 6.35
C ILE A 418 27.95 -9.21 6.58
N GLN A 419 27.66 -7.93 6.75
CA GLN A 419 28.66 -6.96 7.16
C GLN A 419 28.66 -6.81 8.69
N LEU A 420 29.85 -6.96 9.27
CA LEU A 420 30.12 -6.84 10.70
C LEU A 420 31.13 -5.72 10.97
N GLY A 421 30.98 -5.08 12.15
CA GLY A 421 31.71 -3.88 12.50
C GLY A 421 33.20 -4.07 12.75
N ASN A 422 33.57 -5.21 13.34
CA ASN A 422 34.90 -5.52 13.87
C ASN A 422 35.52 -6.71 13.13
N GLU A 423 36.49 -7.41 13.72
CA GLU A 423 37.21 -8.49 13.05
C GLU A 423 36.55 -9.85 13.34
N ALA A 424 36.79 -10.87 12.50
CA ALA A 424 36.21 -12.20 12.67
C ALA A 424 36.46 -12.85 14.05
N ALA A 425 37.52 -12.44 14.75
CA ALA A 425 37.84 -12.96 16.09
C ALA A 425 36.94 -12.38 17.20
N ASP A 426 36.20 -11.32 16.92
CA ASP A 426 35.32 -10.64 17.86
C ASP A 426 33.90 -11.23 17.87
N TYR A 427 33.65 -12.28 17.07
CA TYR A 427 32.34 -12.91 16.95
C TYR A 427 32.39 -14.43 17.12
N VAL A 428 31.23 -14.98 17.48
CA VAL A 428 30.97 -16.42 17.51
C VAL A 428 29.62 -16.74 16.87
N LEU A 429 29.54 -17.89 16.22
CA LEU A 429 28.31 -18.39 15.59
C LEU A 429 27.76 -19.56 16.40
N THR A 430 26.44 -19.60 16.58
CA THR A 430 25.74 -20.76 17.14
C THR A 430 24.52 -21.12 16.30
N GLU A 431 24.32 -22.40 16.06
CA GLU A 431 23.13 -22.91 15.35
C GLU A 431 22.02 -23.28 16.33
N ASP A 432 20.77 -22.95 15.97
CA ASP A 432 19.55 -23.27 16.72
C ASP A 432 19.63 -22.90 18.21
N ALA A 433 20.08 -21.67 18.47
CA ALA A 433 20.16 -21.13 19.81
C ALA A 433 18.78 -21.14 20.49
N VAL A 434 18.73 -21.65 21.72
CA VAL A 434 17.46 -21.82 22.44
C VAL A 434 16.81 -20.46 22.69
N GLY A 435 15.58 -20.30 22.22
CA GLY A 435 14.80 -19.07 22.38
C GLY A 435 14.90 -18.10 21.21
N LEU A 436 15.70 -18.42 20.18
CA LEU A 436 15.79 -17.68 18.94
C LEU A 436 15.12 -18.43 17.78
N PRO A 437 14.80 -17.75 16.66
CA PRO A 437 14.42 -18.41 15.42
C PRO A 437 15.46 -19.45 14.97
N ALA A 438 15.01 -20.45 14.21
CA ALA A 438 15.88 -21.50 13.69
C ALA A 438 16.91 -20.92 12.69
N GLY A 439 18.14 -21.45 12.71
CA GLY A 439 19.23 -20.95 11.87
C GLY A 439 20.49 -20.61 12.66
N THR A 440 21.24 -19.62 12.18
CA THR A 440 22.54 -19.23 12.76
C THR A 440 22.44 -17.89 13.48
N ALA A 441 22.69 -17.87 14.78
CA ALA A 441 22.86 -16.65 15.56
C ALA A 441 24.32 -16.19 15.53
N ILE A 442 24.51 -14.88 15.39
CA ILE A 442 25.79 -14.18 15.38
C ILE A 442 25.89 -13.40 16.69
N TRP A 443 26.93 -13.68 17.46
CA TRP A 443 27.16 -13.04 18.75
C TRP A 443 28.47 -12.28 18.73
N ARG A 444 28.48 -11.06 19.27
CA ARG A 444 29.67 -10.33 19.64
C ARG A 444 30.23 -10.91 20.94
N VAL A 445 31.51 -11.27 20.94
CA VAL A 445 32.16 -11.88 22.10
C VAL A 445 32.31 -10.85 23.23
N GLY A 446 31.75 -11.18 24.39
CA GLY A 446 31.81 -10.34 25.59
C GLY A 446 33.21 -10.27 26.20
N ALA A 447 33.45 -9.27 27.05
CA ALA A 447 34.68 -9.26 27.85
C ALA A 447 34.67 -10.39 28.90
N VAL A 448 35.78 -10.54 29.63
CA VAL A 448 35.85 -11.50 30.73
C VAL A 448 34.80 -11.14 31.78
N ASP A 449 33.95 -12.11 32.13
CA ASP A 449 32.80 -11.99 33.05
C ASP A 449 31.58 -11.25 32.47
N GLU A 450 31.54 -11.01 31.17
CA GLU A 450 30.37 -10.54 30.43
C GLU A 450 29.77 -11.68 29.60
N GLU A 451 28.47 -11.60 29.31
CA GLU A 451 27.80 -12.48 28.34
C GLU A 451 28.16 -12.04 26.90
N ASP A 452 28.03 -12.96 25.94
CA ASP A 452 28.13 -12.61 24.52
C ASP A 452 26.84 -11.91 24.08
N GLU A 453 26.96 -10.87 23.26
CA GLU A 453 25.85 -10.02 22.83
C GLU A 453 25.31 -10.48 21.48
N LEU A 454 23.99 -10.73 21.37
CA LEU A 454 23.38 -11.09 20.11
C LEU A 454 23.31 -9.86 19.19
N ILE A 455 23.86 -9.97 17.98
CA ILE A 455 23.79 -8.87 17.00
C ILE A 455 22.96 -9.23 15.77
N GLY A 456 22.74 -10.53 15.53
CA GLY A 456 21.80 -10.94 14.49
C GLY A 456 21.54 -12.44 14.41
N VAL A 457 20.49 -12.77 13.66
CA VAL A 457 20.05 -14.15 13.42
C VAL A 457 19.75 -14.33 11.93
N LEU A 458 20.34 -15.36 11.33
CA LEU A 458 20.14 -15.72 9.93
C LEU A 458 19.17 -16.89 9.84
N ASN A 459 17.97 -16.62 9.32
CA ASN A 459 16.87 -17.57 9.26
C ASN A 459 17.21 -18.79 8.42
N GLY A 460 17.20 -19.98 9.04
CA GLY A 460 17.38 -21.24 8.32
C GLY A 460 18.73 -21.41 7.59
N ALA A 461 19.70 -20.52 7.83
CA ALA A 461 21.06 -20.64 7.32
C ALA A 461 21.93 -21.43 8.32
N TYR A 462 22.75 -22.35 7.81
CA TYR A 462 23.56 -23.27 8.63
C TYR A 462 24.93 -23.53 7.99
N GLY A 463 25.87 -24.05 8.77
CA GLY A 463 27.19 -24.44 8.31
C GLY A 463 28.10 -23.28 7.92
N LEU A 464 27.78 -22.07 8.39
CA LEU A 464 28.51 -20.85 8.09
C LEU A 464 29.84 -20.77 8.84
N SER A 465 30.75 -19.93 8.34
CA SER A 465 32.06 -19.73 8.93
C SER A 465 32.49 -18.28 8.82
N LEU A 466 32.93 -17.66 9.92
CA LEU A 466 33.43 -16.28 9.94
C LEU A 466 34.70 -16.05 9.08
N VAL A 467 35.22 -17.08 8.42
CA VAL A 467 36.34 -16.97 7.47
C VAL A 467 35.94 -17.30 6.02
N SER A 468 34.65 -17.53 5.75
CA SER A 468 34.13 -17.65 4.39
C SER A 468 33.89 -16.27 3.78
N ASP A 469 33.54 -16.26 2.49
CA ASP A 469 33.17 -15.04 1.76
C ASP A 469 31.74 -14.55 2.11
N ASP A 470 31.03 -15.26 2.99
CA ASP A 470 29.70 -14.88 3.50
C ASP A 470 29.77 -13.69 4.48
N PHE A 471 30.96 -13.32 4.96
CA PHE A 471 31.15 -12.26 5.95
C PHE A 471 32.16 -11.21 5.48
N ILE A 472 31.79 -9.94 5.68
CA ILE A 472 32.66 -8.77 5.48
C ILE A 472 32.89 -8.13 6.85
N PHE A 473 34.12 -7.69 7.11
CA PHE A 473 34.55 -7.17 8.40
C PHE A 473 35.17 -5.78 8.24
N ASN A 474 34.80 -4.86 9.14
CA ASN A 474 35.48 -3.57 9.33
C ASN A 474 35.61 -2.72 8.04
N ASP A 475 34.67 -2.86 7.12
CA ASP A 475 34.63 -2.05 5.91
C ASP A 475 33.73 -0.83 6.12
N LEU A 476 34.18 0.31 5.63
CA LEU A 476 33.33 1.46 5.34
C LEU A 476 33.06 1.35 3.85
N LEU A 477 32.12 0.49 3.46
CA LEU A 477 31.62 0.49 2.10
C LEU A 477 30.98 1.87 1.88
N VAL A 478 31.68 2.74 1.14
CA VAL A 478 31.31 4.13 0.84
C VAL A 478 30.42 4.20 -0.38
#